data_AF-A0A8T2GI33-F1
#
_entry.id   AF-A0A8T2GI33-F1
#
_cell.length_a   1.000
_cell.length_b   1.000
_cell.length_c   1.000
_cell.angle_alpha   90.00
_cell.angle_beta   90.00
_cell.angle_gamma   90.00
#
_symmetry.space_group_name_H-M   'P 1'
#
loop_
_entity.id
_entity.type
_entity.pdbx_description
1 polymer ?
#
loop_
_entity_poly.entity_id
_entity_poly.type
_entity_poly.pdbx_seq_one_letter_code
_entity_poly.pdbx_strand_id
1 'polypeptide(L)'
;MALHCYSPFSVLSQFRGSKGNRVIICADLLSALLLRAIGQKLQKSYRMNLRPLGVLRSSQDRGILPCGDIAALVYLWNPFTILSCVGLSTSPIENLAVIVSLYGAVTRRVPLAAFGLIMATHLSLYSAPLVFPLIFLLGYGLDAPPIKKFLQTRHGGVETGSTSDVSKQEKLTPTTQLPFSWRTVLHFVFWVLVWSSYVLVLCSLSLKQYGGLEEMFKRTYGFILRIEDLSPNIGVFWYFFAEAFEFSRNYLLIIFNLYILLTSIPSLMFRLKHRPCFLAFAYLAFTSILKSYPSVGDAALYLSLWALFVNELTDMEYSFFIFCGYIGFSLSAL
;
A
#
# COMPACT_ATOMS: atom_id res chain seq x y z
N MET A 1 1.94 12.00 40.05
CA MET A 1 2.97 12.58 39.17
C MET A 1 2.80 11.92 37.80
N ALA A 2 1.92 12.51 36.98
CA ALA A 2 1.32 11.85 35.83
C ALA A 2 2.25 11.85 34.62
N LEU A 3 2.59 10.66 34.13
CA LEU A 3 3.27 10.44 32.85
C LEU A 3 2.40 10.95 31.69
N HIS A 4 2.63 12.20 31.27
CA HIS A 4 2.18 12.68 29.97
C HIS A 4 3.08 12.06 28.88
N CYS A 5 2.79 10.81 28.55
CA CYS A 5 3.38 10.11 27.43
C CYS A 5 2.83 10.76 26.14
N TYR A 6 3.66 11.52 25.41
CA TYR A 6 3.38 11.99 24.05
C TYR A 6 3.48 10.80 23.08
N SER A 7 2.53 9.87 23.21
CA SER A 7 2.12 8.95 22.15
C SER A 7 0.98 9.63 21.37
N PRO A 8 0.45 9.06 20.27
CA PRO A 8 -0.71 9.59 19.51
C PRO A 8 -1.96 9.98 20.34
N PHE A 9 -1.96 9.70 21.65
CA PHE A 9 -2.92 10.13 22.65
C PHE A 9 -3.12 11.65 22.80
N SER A 10 -2.10 12.48 22.57
CA SER A 10 -2.27 13.95 22.70
C SER A 10 -3.07 14.58 21.55
N VAL A 11 -3.07 13.94 20.36
CA VAL A 11 -3.99 14.29 19.27
C VAL A 11 -5.42 13.87 19.63
N LEU A 12 -5.58 12.71 20.27
CA LEU A 12 -6.88 12.17 20.68
C LEU A 12 -7.59 13.03 21.73
N SER A 13 -6.86 13.65 22.68
CA SER A 13 -7.46 14.51 23.70
C SER A 13 -7.92 15.87 23.15
N GLN A 14 -7.24 16.40 22.11
CA GLN A 14 -7.59 17.67 21.47
C GLN A 14 -8.72 17.52 20.44
N PHE A 15 -8.98 16.30 19.95
CA PHE A 15 -10.04 15.98 18.98
C PHE A 15 -11.35 15.48 19.61
N ARG A 16 -11.44 15.36 20.94
CA ARG A 16 -12.63 14.88 21.66
C ARG A 16 -13.74 15.95 21.75
N GLY A 17 -14.17 16.48 20.62
CA GLY A 17 -15.28 17.44 20.48
C GLY A 17 -15.98 17.33 19.13
N SER A 18 -17.14 17.95 18.97
CA SER A 18 -17.97 17.92 17.74
C SER A 18 -17.20 18.29 16.44
N LYS A 19 -16.13 19.08 16.54
CA LYS A 19 -15.25 19.41 15.41
C LYS A 19 -14.38 18.22 14.97
N GLY A 20 -13.88 17.41 15.91
CA GLY A 20 -13.00 16.29 15.58
C GLY A 20 -13.71 15.15 14.86
N ASN A 21 -14.95 14.86 15.25
CA ASN A 21 -15.78 13.87 14.57
C ASN A 21 -16.00 14.22 13.09
N ARG A 22 -16.22 15.51 12.78
CA ARG A 22 -16.38 15.98 11.39
C ARG A 22 -15.12 15.78 10.56
N VAL A 23 -13.94 16.01 11.13
CA VAL A 23 -12.66 15.82 10.40
C VAL A 23 -12.45 14.35 10.03
N ILE A 24 -12.76 13.42 10.94
CA ILE A 24 -12.62 11.98 10.71
C ILE A 24 -13.60 11.51 9.64
N ILE A 25 -14.87 11.91 9.71
CA ILE A 25 -15.88 11.58 8.70
C ILE A 25 -15.49 12.14 7.32
N CYS A 26 -15.01 13.39 7.27
CA CYS A 26 -14.52 13.99 6.03
C CYS A 26 -13.30 13.25 5.47
N ALA A 27 -12.40 12.77 6.33
CA ALA A 27 -11.24 12.00 5.91
C ALA A 27 -11.66 10.67 5.25
N ASP A 28 -12.62 9.94 5.82
CA ASP A 28 -13.10 8.68 5.24
C ASP A 28 -13.88 8.88 3.93
N LEU A 29 -14.70 9.93 3.83
CA LEU A 29 -15.34 10.30 2.57
C LEU A 29 -14.31 10.65 1.49
N LEU A 30 -13.26 11.39 1.85
CA LEU A 30 -12.19 11.74 0.93
C LEU A 30 -11.39 10.50 0.50
N SER A 31 -11.10 9.59 1.43
CA SER A 31 -10.47 8.29 1.16
C SER A 31 -11.27 7.48 0.14
N ALA A 32 -12.59 7.38 0.32
CA ALA A 32 -13.47 6.67 -0.62
C ALA A 32 -13.48 7.32 -2.02
N LEU A 33 -13.53 8.65 -2.10
CA LEU A 33 -13.48 9.38 -3.38
C LEU A 33 -12.14 9.20 -4.10
N LEU A 34 -11.02 9.22 -3.37
CA LEU A 34 -9.70 8.97 -3.94
C LEU A 34 -9.58 7.52 -4.42
N LEU A 35 -10.07 6.54 -3.66
CA LEU A 35 -10.08 5.14 -4.04
C LEU A 35 -10.88 4.90 -5.34
N ARG A 36 -12.03 5.56 -5.47
CA ARG A 36 -12.81 5.60 -6.72
C ARG A 36 -11.98 6.13 -7.90
N ALA A 37 -11.30 7.26 -7.69
CA ALA A 37 -10.49 7.89 -8.72
C ALA A 37 -9.27 7.01 -9.12
N ILE A 38 -8.65 6.31 -8.16
CA ILE A 38 -7.60 5.31 -8.44
C ILE A 38 -8.15 4.21 -9.35
N GLY A 39 -9.30 3.63 -9.00
CA GLY A 39 -9.90 2.53 -9.76
C GLY A 39 -10.27 2.93 -11.20
N GLN A 40 -10.82 4.13 -11.39
CA GLN A 40 -11.13 4.65 -12.73
C GLN A 40 -9.86 4.86 -13.58
N LYS A 41 -8.77 5.37 -12.97
CA LYS A 41 -7.48 5.56 -13.66
C LYS A 41 -6.85 4.22 -14.02
N LEU A 42 -6.91 3.25 -13.11
CA LEU A 42 -6.41 1.90 -13.33
C LEU A 42 -7.17 1.21 -14.48
N GLN A 43 -8.51 1.24 -14.43
CA GLN A 43 -9.37 0.65 -15.47
C GLN A 43 -9.16 1.30 -16.84
N LYS A 44 -8.98 2.64 -16.89
CA LYS A 44 -8.66 3.35 -18.14
C LYS A 44 -7.31 2.91 -18.69
N SER A 45 -6.28 2.79 -17.84
CA SER A 45 -4.95 2.32 -18.24
C SER A 45 -4.99 0.88 -18.76
N TYR A 46 -5.72 0.01 -18.06
CA TYR A 46 -5.93 -1.38 -18.46
C TYR A 46 -6.60 -1.48 -19.84
N ARG A 47 -7.72 -0.77 -20.06
CA ARG A 47 -8.41 -0.72 -21.36
C ARG A 47 -7.52 -0.21 -22.49
N MET A 48 -6.71 0.82 -22.25
CA MET A 48 -5.77 1.35 -23.25
C MET A 48 -4.71 0.31 -23.64
N ASN A 49 -4.22 -0.46 -22.67
CA ASN A 49 -3.24 -1.51 -22.90
C ASN A 49 -3.80 -2.77 -23.56
N LEU A 50 -5.12 -3.05 -23.43
CA LEU A 50 -5.78 -4.17 -24.11
C LEU A 50 -6.21 -3.89 -25.56
N ARG A 51 -6.51 -2.63 -25.91
CA ARG A 51 -6.87 -2.23 -27.30
C ARG A 51 -5.87 -2.72 -28.37
N PRO A 52 -4.54 -2.59 -28.20
CA PRO A 52 -3.57 -3.06 -29.20
C PRO A 52 -3.42 -4.59 -29.26
N LEU A 53 -3.90 -5.33 -28.26
CA LEU A 53 -3.81 -6.80 -28.23
C LEU A 53 -4.87 -7.49 -29.09
N GLY A 54 -5.81 -6.76 -29.72
CA GLY A 54 -6.88 -7.33 -30.55
C GLY A 54 -7.91 -8.19 -29.79
N VAL A 55 -7.74 -8.38 -28.48
CA VAL A 55 -8.62 -9.16 -27.59
C VAL A 55 -9.98 -8.48 -27.40
N LEU A 56 -10.07 -7.16 -27.59
CA LEU A 56 -11.33 -6.40 -27.61
C LEU A 56 -12.04 -6.53 -28.96
N ARG A 57 -12.35 -7.76 -29.37
CA ARG A 57 -13.29 -8.01 -30.48
C ARG A 57 -14.73 -7.99 -29.91
N SER A 58 -15.38 -6.84 -30.05
CA SER A 58 -16.83 -6.68 -30.25
C SER A 58 -17.87 -7.17 -29.21
N SER A 59 -17.57 -7.90 -28.13
CA SER A 59 -18.68 -8.44 -27.29
C SER A 59 -18.36 -8.74 -25.82
N GLN A 60 -17.81 -7.78 -25.04
CA GLN A 60 -17.77 -7.93 -23.57
C GLN A 60 -17.81 -6.59 -22.82
N ASP A 61 -18.67 -5.64 -23.24
CA ASP A 61 -18.96 -4.45 -22.40
C ASP A 61 -19.93 -4.77 -21.25
N ARG A 62 -20.43 -6.03 -21.15
CA ARG A 62 -21.36 -6.49 -20.11
C ARG A 62 -20.70 -7.18 -18.89
N GLY A 63 -19.37 -7.31 -18.85
CA GLY A 63 -18.69 -8.11 -17.82
C GLY A 63 -17.57 -7.41 -17.03
N ILE A 64 -17.18 -6.18 -17.38
CA ILE A 64 -16.12 -5.46 -16.65
C ILE A 64 -16.77 -4.67 -15.52
N LEU A 65 -16.70 -5.20 -14.30
CA LEU A 65 -17.23 -4.51 -13.12
C LEU A 65 -16.52 -3.16 -12.92
N PRO A 66 -17.25 -2.11 -12.49
CA PRO A 66 -16.66 -0.81 -12.17
C PRO A 66 -15.87 -0.89 -10.86
N CYS A 67 -14.63 -1.38 -10.91
CA CYS A 67 -13.78 -1.62 -9.74
C CYS A 67 -13.65 -0.40 -8.81
N GLY A 68 -13.56 0.81 -9.37
CA GLY A 68 -13.43 2.03 -8.57
C GLY A 68 -14.67 2.33 -7.74
N ASP A 69 -15.85 2.14 -8.31
CA ASP A 69 -17.12 2.41 -7.62
C ASP A 69 -17.39 1.33 -6.57
N ILE A 70 -17.06 0.07 -6.88
CA ILE A 70 -17.14 -1.05 -5.94
C ILE A 70 -16.16 -0.85 -4.78
N ALA A 71 -14.91 -0.47 -5.05
CA ALA A 71 -13.92 -0.26 -4.00
C ALA A 71 -14.31 0.86 -3.03
N ALA A 72 -14.87 1.96 -3.55
CA ALA A 72 -15.38 3.04 -2.72
C ALA A 72 -16.58 2.60 -1.86
N LEU A 73 -17.50 1.82 -2.42
CA LEU A 73 -18.63 1.25 -1.67
C LEU A 73 -18.14 0.27 -0.59
N VAL A 74 -17.22 -0.63 -0.92
CA VAL A 74 -16.64 -1.59 0.02
C VAL A 74 -15.89 -0.86 1.15
N TYR A 75 -15.18 0.23 0.89
CA TYR A 75 -14.55 1.04 1.94
C TYR A 75 -15.59 1.68 2.88
N LEU A 76 -16.63 2.30 2.31
CA LEU A 76 -17.60 3.08 3.08
C LEU A 76 -18.57 2.20 3.88
N TRP A 77 -18.90 1.02 3.36
CA TRP A 77 -19.76 0.03 4.02
C TRP A 77 -18.98 -0.98 4.88
N ASN A 78 -17.66 -0.83 4.99
CA ASN A 78 -16.86 -1.72 5.81
C ASN A 78 -17.21 -1.51 7.30
N PRO A 79 -17.63 -2.54 8.05
CA PRO A 79 -17.89 -2.40 9.49
C PRO A 79 -16.65 -1.89 10.24
N PHE A 80 -15.44 -2.21 9.76
CA PHE A 80 -14.18 -1.77 10.36
C PHE A 80 -13.89 -0.28 10.15
N THR A 81 -14.29 0.32 9.02
CA THR A 81 -14.16 1.78 8.82
C THR A 81 -15.13 2.52 9.72
N ILE A 82 -16.38 2.05 9.79
CA ILE A 82 -17.43 2.64 10.65
C ILE A 82 -17.01 2.56 12.12
N LEU A 83 -16.51 1.41 12.57
CA LEU A 83 -16.07 1.23 13.96
C LEU A 83 -14.86 2.13 14.30
N SER A 84 -13.91 2.28 13.38
CA SER A 84 -12.78 3.20 13.54
C SER A 84 -13.23 4.67 13.61
N CYS A 85 -14.18 5.04 12.74
CA CYS A 85 -14.83 6.35 12.74
C CYS A 85 -15.49 6.67 14.09
N VAL A 86 -16.35 5.76 14.57
CA VAL A 86 -17.09 5.90 15.84
C VAL A 86 -16.16 5.87 17.04
N GLY A 87 -15.10 5.06 16.98
CA GLY A 87 -14.06 4.98 17.99
C GLY A 87 -13.18 6.23 18.10
N LEU A 88 -13.36 7.23 17.22
CA LEU A 88 -12.55 8.45 17.13
C LEU A 88 -11.04 8.13 17.06
N SER A 89 -10.69 7.05 16.36
CA SER A 89 -9.29 6.65 16.16
C SER A 89 -8.63 7.55 15.11
N THR A 90 -7.30 7.60 15.13
CA THR A 90 -6.50 8.29 14.10
C THR A 90 -6.36 7.47 12.81
N SER A 91 -6.87 6.23 12.76
CA SER A 91 -6.72 5.33 11.62
C SER A 91 -7.32 5.86 10.31
N PRO A 92 -8.48 6.58 10.28
CA PRO A 92 -8.97 7.20 9.04
C PRO A 92 -7.99 8.21 8.43
N ILE A 93 -7.21 8.91 9.27
CA ILE A 93 -6.22 9.89 8.82
C ILE A 93 -4.98 9.19 8.27
N GLU A 94 -4.51 8.12 8.92
CA GLU A 94 -3.43 7.27 8.41
C GLU A 94 -3.83 6.66 7.05
N ASN A 95 -5.04 6.11 6.97
CA ASN A 95 -5.61 5.51 5.76
C ASN A 95 -5.70 6.53 4.61
N LEU A 96 -6.17 7.74 4.90
CA LEU A 96 -6.21 8.83 3.93
C LEU A 96 -4.81 9.16 3.41
N ALA A 97 -3.81 9.28 4.29
CA ALA A 97 -2.44 9.61 3.90
C ALA A 97 -1.84 8.53 2.97
N VAL A 98 -2.07 7.24 3.28
CA VAL A 98 -1.69 6.11 2.43
C VAL A 98 -2.39 6.17 1.06
N ILE A 99 -3.70 6.39 1.02
CA ILE A 99 -4.48 6.47 -0.23
C ILE A 99 -4.04 7.68 -1.08
N VAL A 100 -3.76 8.83 -0.47
CA VAL A 100 -3.20 10.00 -1.16
C VAL A 100 -1.84 9.67 -1.81
N SER A 101 -0.98 8.91 -1.11
CA SER A 101 0.32 8.49 -1.65
C SER A 101 0.16 7.62 -2.90
N LEU A 102 -0.76 6.65 -2.86
CA LEU A 102 -1.09 5.77 -3.97
C LEU A 102 -1.72 6.54 -5.14
N TYR A 103 -2.65 7.44 -4.86
CA TYR A 103 -3.29 8.28 -5.87
C TYR A 103 -2.28 9.18 -6.58
N GLY A 104 -1.36 9.79 -5.84
CA GLY A 104 -0.26 10.58 -6.40
C GLY A 104 0.63 9.74 -7.32
N ALA A 105 0.94 8.50 -6.93
CA ALA A 105 1.74 7.58 -7.74
C ALA A 105 1.04 7.15 -9.03
N VAL A 106 -0.25 6.78 -8.94
CA VAL A 106 -1.09 6.40 -10.09
C VAL A 106 -1.26 7.57 -11.06
N THR A 107 -1.45 8.78 -10.57
CA THR A 107 -1.56 9.98 -11.42
C THR A 107 -0.21 10.53 -11.88
N ARG A 108 0.91 9.91 -11.48
CA ARG A 108 2.29 10.40 -11.65
C ARG A 108 2.52 11.82 -11.13
N ARG A 109 1.71 12.29 -10.17
CA ARG A 109 1.94 13.53 -9.44
C ARG A 109 2.88 13.27 -8.27
N VAL A 110 4.16 13.29 -8.59
CA VAL A 110 5.28 13.04 -7.68
C VAL A 110 5.18 13.79 -6.33
N PRO A 111 4.95 15.11 -6.27
CA PRO A 111 4.90 15.83 -4.98
C PRO A 111 3.73 15.38 -4.09
N LEU A 112 2.59 15.03 -4.69
CA LEU A 112 1.42 14.56 -3.95
C LEU A 112 1.66 13.16 -3.37
N ALA A 113 2.32 12.29 -4.13
CA ALA A 113 2.71 10.95 -3.67
C ALA A 113 3.66 11.04 -2.48
N ALA A 114 4.67 11.91 -2.57
CA ALA A 114 5.66 12.13 -1.52
C ALA A 114 5.03 12.71 -0.25
N PHE A 115 4.12 13.68 -0.40
CA PHE A 115 3.39 14.27 0.73
C PHE A 115 2.58 13.22 1.50
N GLY A 116 1.78 12.41 0.80
CA GLY A 116 0.99 11.34 1.41
C GLY A 116 1.87 10.31 2.14
N LEU A 117 2.99 9.92 1.52
CA LEU A 117 3.94 8.99 2.13
C LEU A 117 4.53 9.56 3.42
N ILE A 118 5.07 10.79 3.41
CA ILE A 118 5.67 11.40 4.59
C ILE A 118 4.64 11.55 5.71
N MET A 119 3.42 12.00 5.40
CA MET A 119 2.35 12.11 6.40
C MET A 119 1.99 10.74 6.99
N ALA A 120 1.91 9.69 6.17
CA ALA A 120 1.67 8.32 6.63
C ALA A 120 2.80 7.82 7.54
N THR A 121 4.07 8.06 7.17
CA THR A 121 5.23 7.64 7.99
C THR A 121 5.33 8.36 9.34
N HIS A 122 4.84 9.61 9.39
CA HIS A 122 4.80 10.38 10.63
C HIS A 122 3.70 9.85 11.58
N LEU A 123 2.56 9.43 11.03
CA LEU A 123 1.47 8.82 11.83
C LEU A 123 1.79 7.37 12.23
N SER A 124 2.46 6.63 11.36
CA SER A 124 2.74 5.20 11.54
C SER A 124 4.02 4.82 10.82
N LEU A 125 5.02 4.42 11.61
CA LEU A 125 6.32 4.00 11.10
C LEU A 125 6.20 2.82 10.11
N TYR A 126 5.20 1.96 10.30
CA TYR A 126 4.96 0.77 9.47
C TYR A 126 4.55 1.09 8.03
N SER A 127 4.12 2.33 7.76
CA SER A 127 3.86 2.81 6.40
C SER A 127 5.13 3.23 5.65
N ALA A 128 6.28 3.36 6.31
CA ALA A 128 7.53 3.78 5.67
C ALA A 128 8.03 2.83 4.56
N PRO A 129 7.95 1.50 4.71
CA PRO A 129 8.38 0.59 3.68
C PRO A 129 7.52 0.64 2.40
N LEU A 130 6.37 1.34 2.41
CA LEU A 130 5.58 1.67 1.21
C LEU A 130 6.37 2.51 0.19
N VAL A 131 7.49 3.13 0.59
CA VAL A 131 8.38 3.85 -0.33
C VAL A 131 8.86 2.97 -1.49
N PHE A 132 9.12 1.68 -1.25
CA PHE A 132 9.64 0.77 -2.27
C PHE A 132 8.64 0.50 -3.40
N PRO A 133 7.40 0.05 -3.15
CA PRO A 133 6.41 -0.14 -4.20
C PRO A 133 6.05 1.18 -4.90
N LEU A 134 6.07 2.32 -4.20
CA LEU A 134 5.86 3.63 -4.83
C LEU A 134 6.97 3.98 -5.83
N ILE A 135 8.24 3.77 -5.45
CA ILE A 135 9.38 3.99 -6.37
C ILE A 135 9.22 3.14 -7.64
N PHE A 136 8.82 1.87 -7.49
CA PHE A 136 8.60 1.00 -8.64
C PHE A 136 7.41 1.43 -9.49
N LEU A 137 6.30 1.85 -8.86
CA LEU A 137 5.11 2.35 -9.55
C LEU A 137 5.39 3.64 -10.32
N LEU A 138 6.19 4.56 -9.76
CA LEU A 138 6.61 5.77 -10.46
C LEU A 138 7.65 5.49 -11.55
N GLY A 139 8.58 4.56 -11.30
CA GLY A 139 9.69 4.23 -12.19
C GLY A 139 9.27 3.45 -13.44
N TYR A 140 8.42 2.43 -13.29
CA TYR A 140 7.89 1.64 -14.40
C TYR A 140 6.58 2.20 -14.98
N GLY A 141 5.80 2.95 -14.18
CA GLY A 141 4.48 3.43 -14.56
C GLY A 141 3.34 2.49 -14.21
N LEU A 142 2.13 2.92 -14.57
CA LEU A 142 0.93 2.08 -14.49
C LEU A 142 1.07 0.88 -15.43
N ASP A 143 0.88 -0.31 -14.86
CA ASP A 143 0.89 -1.65 -15.46
C ASP A 143 1.14 -1.72 -16.98
N ALA A 144 2.32 -2.16 -17.38
CA ALA A 144 2.54 -2.69 -18.72
C ALA A 144 1.94 -4.12 -18.80
N PRO A 145 1.28 -4.56 -19.88
CA PRO A 145 0.75 -5.93 -19.97
C PRO A 145 1.85 -6.99 -20.08
N PRO A 146 1.58 -8.26 -19.69
CA PRO A 146 2.60 -9.33 -19.67
C PRO A 146 3.10 -9.60 -21.08
N ILE A 147 4.42 -9.45 -21.27
CA ILE A 147 5.13 -9.72 -22.54
C ILE A 147 4.78 -11.12 -23.08
N LYS A 148 4.47 -12.07 -22.17
CA LYS A 148 4.05 -13.43 -22.53
C LYS A 148 2.76 -13.47 -23.37
N LYS A 149 1.80 -12.56 -23.15
CA LYS A 149 0.58 -12.47 -23.99
C LYS A 149 0.86 -11.83 -25.36
N PHE A 150 1.87 -10.97 -25.47
CA PHE A 150 2.28 -10.41 -26.77
C PHE A 150 2.88 -11.46 -27.71
N LEU A 151 3.65 -12.42 -27.17
CA LEU A 151 4.24 -13.49 -27.98
C LEU A 151 3.18 -14.47 -28.50
N GLN A 152 2.15 -14.77 -27.70
CA GLN A 152 1.13 -15.74 -28.07
C GLN A 152 0.13 -15.20 -29.11
N THR A 153 -0.30 -13.93 -28.99
CA THR A 153 -1.17 -13.29 -30.00
C THR A 153 -0.46 -13.11 -31.35
N ARG A 154 0.87 -12.99 -31.37
CA ARG A 154 1.64 -12.91 -32.63
C ARG A 154 1.77 -14.27 -33.32
N HIS A 155 1.67 -15.38 -32.58
CA HIS A 155 1.79 -16.73 -33.13
C HIS A 155 0.45 -17.31 -33.60
N GLY A 156 -0.67 -16.94 -32.98
CA GLY A 156 -2.02 -17.42 -33.36
C GLY A 156 -2.68 -16.70 -34.54
N GLY A 157 -1.96 -15.82 -35.24
CA GLY A 157 -2.50 -14.98 -36.32
C GLY A 157 -2.12 -15.41 -37.74
N VAL A 158 -1.40 -16.52 -37.94
CA VAL A 158 -0.95 -16.95 -39.27
C VAL A 158 -1.19 -18.44 -39.47
N GLU A 159 -2.37 -18.77 -40.01
CA GLU A 159 -2.55 -19.97 -40.83
C GLU A 159 -3.26 -19.56 -42.12
N THR A 160 -2.47 -19.39 -43.19
CA THR A 160 -2.78 -19.78 -44.57
C THR A 160 -1.62 -19.39 -45.49
N GLY A 161 -1.01 -20.37 -46.18
CA GLY A 161 -0.09 -20.13 -47.30
C GLY A 161 1.33 -20.68 -47.12
N SER A 162 1.70 -21.55 -48.04
CA SER A 162 2.87 -22.43 -48.09
C SER A 162 4.24 -21.79 -48.44
N THR A 163 5.26 -22.66 -48.32
CA THR A 163 6.61 -22.72 -48.94
C THR A 163 7.78 -21.94 -48.33
N SER A 164 8.68 -22.73 -47.74
CA SER A 164 10.15 -22.66 -47.69
C SER A 164 10.84 -21.32 -47.98
N ASP A 165 11.54 -20.78 -46.99
CA ASP A 165 12.95 -20.45 -47.13
C ASP A 165 13.67 -20.43 -45.77
N VAL A 166 14.73 -21.22 -45.69
CA VAL A 166 15.68 -21.25 -44.59
C VAL A 166 16.59 -20.03 -44.74
N SER A 167 16.55 -19.08 -43.81
CA SER A 167 17.76 -18.39 -43.31
C SER A 167 17.42 -17.27 -42.31
N LYS A 168 18.33 -17.12 -41.34
CA LYS A 168 18.39 -16.11 -40.27
C LYS A 168 17.48 -16.36 -39.07
N GLN A 169 17.85 -17.39 -38.33
CA GLN A 169 17.66 -17.44 -36.89
C GLN A 169 18.43 -16.29 -36.23
N GLU A 170 17.82 -15.11 -36.17
CA GLU A 170 18.31 -14.04 -35.31
C GLU A 170 17.92 -14.39 -33.87
N LYS A 171 18.93 -14.77 -33.09
CA LYS A 171 18.88 -15.10 -31.67
C LYS A 171 18.42 -13.87 -30.87
N LEU A 172 17.11 -13.61 -30.84
CA LEU A 172 16.53 -12.48 -30.10
C LEU A 172 16.51 -12.80 -28.60
N THR A 173 17.49 -12.26 -27.87
CA THR A 173 17.56 -12.26 -26.42
C THR A 173 16.30 -11.63 -25.81
N PRO A 174 15.51 -12.34 -24.97
CA PRO A 174 14.30 -11.77 -24.39
C PRO A 174 14.69 -11.02 -23.11
N THR A 175 15.24 -9.83 -23.26
CA THR A 175 15.48 -8.95 -22.09
C THR A 175 15.27 -7.48 -22.47
N THR A 176 14.15 -7.17 -23.11
CA THR A 176 13.71 -5.77 -23.26
C THR A 176 13.06 -5.33 -21.95
N GLN A 177 13.89 -4.98 -20.98
CA GLN A 177 13.48 -4.28 -19.76
C GLN A 177 12.76 -2.99 -20.17
N LEU A 178 11.54 -2.75 -19.67
CA LEU A 178 10.92 -1.43 -19.75
C LEU A 178 11.91 -0.40 -19.16
N PRO A 179 12.23 0.70 -19.87
CA PRO A 179 13.22 1.65 -19.38
C PRO A 179 12.72 2.29 -18.09
N PHE A 180 13.43 2.01 -17.00
CA PHE A 180 13.12 2.58 -15.70
C PHE A 180 13.34 4.10 -15.72
N SER A 181 12.31 4.87 -15.38
CA SER A 181 12.35 6.34 -15.39
C SER A 181 13.09 6.88 -14.16
N TRP A 182 14.43 6.79 -14.18
CA TRP A 182 15.29 7.32 -13.11
C TRP A 182 15.04 8.80 -12.80
N ARG A 183 14.71 9.62 -13.80
CA ARG A 183 14.39 11.05 -13.61
C ARG A 183 13.18 11.25 -12.70
N THR A 184 12.12 10.47 -12.89
CA THR A 184 10.91 10.54 -12.07
C THR A 184 11.18 10.09 -10.64
N VAL A 185 12.02 9.07 -10.48
CA VAL A 185 12.41 8.54 -9.16
C VAL A 185 13.31 9.51 -8.41
N LEU A 186 14.29 10.13 -9.06
CA LEU A 186 15.11 11.17 -8.43
C LEU A 186 14.27 12.37 -8.01
N HIS A 187 13.31 12.79 -8.85
CA HIS A 187 12.36 13.85 -8.48
C HIS A 187 11.48 13.43 -7.29
N PHE A 188 11.07 12.16 -7.20
CA PHE A 188 10.33 11.65 -6.04
C PHE A 188 11.16 11.67 -4.76
N VAL A 189 12.39 11.16 -4.81
CA VAL A 189 13.31 11.19 -3.67
C VAL A 189 13.56 12.62 -3.21
N PHE A 190 13.75 13.56 -4.14
CA PHE A 190 13.88 14.98 -3.82
C PHE A 190 12.66 15.52 -3.05
N TRP A 191 11.44 15.27 -3.53
CA TRP A 191 10.23 15.73 -2.84
C TRP A 191 10.01 15.03 -1.48
N VAL A 192 10.37 13.76 -1.35
CA VAL A 192 10.35 13.04 -0.07
C VAL A 192 11.27 13.71 0.94
N LEU A 193 12.49 14.11 0.52
CA LEU A 193 13.42 14.84 1.38
C LEU A 193 12.90 16.22 1.78
N VAL A 194 12.29 16.97 0.84
CA VAL A 194 11.69 18.29 1.11
C VAL A 194 10.53 18.20 2.10
N TRP A 195 9.62 17.25 1.92
CA TRP A 195 8.50 17.08 2.84
C TRP A 195 8.94 16.55 4.20
N SER A 196 9.92 15.65 4.23
CA SER A 196 10.51 15.15 5.47
C SER A 196 11.16 16.28 6.27
N SER A 197 11.98 17.11 5.63
CA SER A 197 12.61 18.25 6.30
C SER A 197 11.57 19.27 6.80
N TYR A 198 10.51 19.52 6.02
CA TYR A 198 9.41 20.38 6.43
C TYR A 198 8.72 19.87 7.70
N VAL A 199 8.35 18.59 7.76
CA VAL A 199 7.71 17.99 8.95
C VAL A 199 8.65 18.04 10.14
N LEU A 200 9.94 17.73 9.96
CA LEU A 200 10.93 17.81 11.04
C LEU A 200 11.09 19.23 11.58
N VAL A 201 11.08 20.25 10.72
CA VAL A 201 11.12 21.66 11.15
C VAL A 201 9.87 21.99 11.96
N LEU A 202 8.67 21.62 11.49
CA LEU A 202 7.43 21.82 12.25
C LEU A 202 7.46 21.13 13.62
N CYS A 203 7.92 19.88 13.68
CA CYS A 203 8.08 19.15 14.93
C CYS A 203 9.09 19.85 15.85
N SER A 204 10.21 20.34 15.32
CA SER A 204 11.23 21.03 16.10
C SER A 204 10.72 22.35 16.71
N LEU A 205 9.88 23.09 15.97
CA LEU A 205 9.26 24.31 16.45
C LEU A 205 8.22 24.01 17.54
N SER A 206 7.42 22.95 17.34
CA SER A 206 6.41 22.51 18.31
C SER A 206 7.04 22.01 19.62
N LEU A 207 8.14 21.26 19.53
CA LEU A 207 8.80 20.61 20.66
C LEU A 207 9.86 21.47 21.35
N LYS A 208 10.03 22.73 20.92
CA LYS A 208 11.04 23.65 21.49
C LYS A 208 10.91 23.83 23.01
N GLN A 209 9.71 23.60 23.56
CA GLN A 209 9.41 23.72 24.98
C GLN A 209 9.55 22.39 25.77
N TYR A 210 9.70 21.24 25.11
CA TYR A 210 9.50 19.91 25.70
C TYR A 210 10.67 18.92 25.50
N GLY A 211 11.88 19.41 25.22
CA GLY A 211 13.08 18.56 25.12
C GLY A 211 13.56 18.27 23.69
N GLY A 212 13.00 18.94 22.68
CA GLY A 212 13.52 18.93 21.30
C GLY A 212 13.20 17.66 20.50
N LEU A 213 13.91 17.48 19.38
CA LEU A 213 13.67 16.40 18.42
C LEU A 213 14.16 15.03 18.93
N GLU A 214 15.30 14.99 19.62
CA GLU A 214 15.91 13.72 20.06
C GLU A 214 14.99 12.96 21.03
N GLU A 215 14.37 13.66 21.97
CA GLU A 215 13.41 13.06 22.91
C GLU A 215 12.17 12.55 22.17
N MET A 216 11.68 13.25 21.14
CA MET A 216 10.59 12.74 20.29
C MET A 216 11.00 11.46 19.56
N PHE A 217 12.17 11.44 18.92
CA PHE A 217 12.62 10.23 18.22
C PHE A 217 12.76 9.04 19.16
N LYS A 218 13.33 9.26 20.34
CA LYS A 218 13.50 8.23 21.37
C LYS A 218 12.16 7.71 21.89
N ARG A 219 11.20 8.60 22.15
CA ARG A 219 9.90 8.24 22.72
C ARG A 219 8.93 7.66 21.70
N THR A 220 8.93 8.17 20.47
CA THR A 220 7.99 7.74 19.43
C THR A 220 8.52 6.54 18.66
N TYR A 221 9.72 6.64 18.09
CA TYR A 221 10.27 5.56 17.24
C TYR A 221 11.08 4.55 18.05
N GLY A 222 11.80 4.99 19.09
CA GLY A 222 12.52 4.09 19.99
C GLY A 222 11.59 3.13 20.74
N PHE A 223 10.42 3.59 21.17
CA PHE A 223 9.40 2.73 21.79
C PHE A 223 8.85 1.67 20.82
N ILE A 224 8.52 2.07 19.58
CA ILE A 224 7.99 1.15 18.56
C ILE A 224 9.00 0.05 18.21
N LEU A 225 10.29 0.39 18.10
CA LEU A 225 11.34 -0.58 17.76
C LEU A 225 11.74 -1.48 18.93
N ARG A 226 11.62 -0.99 20.17
CA ARG A 226 12.04 -1.72 21.38
C ARG A 226 10.91 -2.52 22.03
N ILE A 227 9.65 -2.27 21.64
CA ILE A 227 8.41 -2.95 22.09
C ILE A 227 8.52 -3.27 23.59
N GLU A 228 8.62 -2.22 24.41
CA GLU A 228 8.80 -2.37 25.86
C GLU A 228 7.49 -2.83 26.53
N ASP A 229 6.33 -2.49 25.96
CA ASP A 229 5.01 -2.86 26.49
C ASP A 229 4.31 -3.92 25.60
N LEU A 230 4.28 -5.17 26.08
CA LEU A 230 3.57 -6.30 25.46
C LEU A 230 2.13 -6.41 25.96
N SER A 231 1.41 -5.29 25.96
CA SER A 231 -0.03 -5.31 26.23
C SER A 231 -0.75 -6.23 25.24
N PRO A 232 -1.77 -6.98 25.67
CA PRO A 232 -2.52 -7.89 24.80
C PRO A 232 -3.03 -7.18 23.56
N ASN A 233 -2.65 -7.70 22.39
CA ASN A 233 -3.06 -7.18 21.09
C ASN A 233 -3.37 -8.35 20.13
N ILE A 234 -4.10 -8.04 19.06
CA ILE A 234 -4.47 -9.03 18.01
C ILE A 234 -3.24 -9.46 17.16
N GLY A 235 -2.15 -8.71 17.23
CA GLY A 235 -0.99 -8.89 16.37
C GLY A 235 -0.20 -10.14 16.69
N VAL A 236 0.39 -10.73 15.64
CA VAL A 236 1.27 -11.90 15.71
C VAL A 236 2.44 -11.67 16.68
N PHE A 237 2.89 -10.41 16.80
CA PHE A 237 3.94 -10.01 17.73
C PHE A 237 3.58 -10.35 19.17
N TRP A 238 2.38 -10.02 19.63
CA TRP A 238 2.02 -10.28 21.02
C TRP A 238 2.02 -11.78 21.34
N TYR A 239 1.38 -12.60 20.50
CA TYR A 239 1.36 -14.06 20.71
C TYR A 239 2.75 -14.69 20.73
N PHE A 240 3.65 -14.26 19.83
CA PHE A 240 5.01 -14.78 19.79
C PHE A 240 5.85 -14.34 20.99
N PHE A 241 5.77 -13.07 21.36
CA PHE A 241 6.59 -12.50 22.43
C PHE A 241 6.02 -12.72 23.83
N ALA A 242 4.73 -13.05 23.96
CA ALA A 242 4.14 -13.51 25.22
C ALA A 242 4.75 -14.87 25.65
N GLU A 243 5.11 -15.72 24.69
CA GLU A 243 5.74 -17.01 24.94
C GLU A 243 7.28 -16.94 24.97
N ALA A 244 7.86 -15.84 24.47
CA ALA A 244 9.31 -15.69 24.37
C ALA A 244 9.95 -15.33 25.72
N PHE A 245 11.09 -15.97 26.02
CA PHE A 245 11.88 -15.65 27.21
C PHE A 245 12.34 -14.19 27.22
N GLU A 246 12.22 -13.52 28.37
CA GLU A 246 12.57 -12.10 28.52
C GLU A 246 14.03 -11.80 28.20
N PHE A 247 14.94 -12.74 28.50
CA PHE A 247 16.37 -12.60 28.25
C PHE A 247 16.71 -12.46 26.75
N SER A 248 16.02 -13.20 25.88
CA SER A 248 16.29 -13.20 24.43
C SER A 248 15.40 -12.24 23.64
N ARG A 249 14.46 -11.56 24.31
CA ARG A 249 13.44 -10.71 23.68
C ARG A 249 14.02 -9.64 22.76
N ASN A 250 15.04 -8.91 23.21
CA ASN A 250 15.65 -7.85 22.41
C ASN A 250 16.31 -8.39 21.13
N TYR A 251 16.94 -9.56 21.21
CA TYR A 251 17.55 -10.21 20.06
C TYR A 251 16.50 -10.71 19.05
N LEU A 252 15.44 -11.35 19.56
CA LEU A 252 14.32 -11.82 18.75
C LEU A 252 13.59 -10.65 18.07
N LEU A 253 13.40 -9.52 18.76
CA LEU A 253 12.81 -8.31 18.19
C LEU A 253 13.62 -7.76 17.01
N ILE A 254 14.94 -7.70 17.12
CA ILE A 254 15.80 -7.25 16.03
C ILE A 254 15.69 -8.21 14.84
N ILE A 255 15.75 -9.52 15.08
CA ILE A 255 15.61 -10.52 14.02
C ILE A 255 14.24 -10.43 13.34
N PHE A 256 13.16 -10.27 14.11
CA PHE A 256 11.82 -10.26 13.55
C PHE A 256 11.57 -9.00 12.69
N ASN A 257 11.98 -7.82 13.19
CA ASN A 257 11.93 -6.59 12.40
C ASN A 257 12.81 -6.68 11.14
N LEU A 258 14.01 -7.25 11.27
CA LEU A 258 14.90 -7.48 10.12
C LEU A 258 14.30 -8.49 9.13
N TYR A 259 13.63 -9.54 9.61
CA TYR A 259 12.96 -10.54 8.79
C TYR A 259 11.82 -9.93 7.98
N ILE A 260 10.99 -9.08 8.60
CA ILE A 260 9.92 -8.34 7.92
C ILE A 260 10.52 -7.47 6.82
N LEU A 261 11.60 -6.74 7.10
CA LEU A 261 12.25 -5.85 6.13
C LEU A 261 12.92 -6.64 4.98
N LEU A 262 13.66 -7.71 5.30
CA LEU A 262 14.37 -8.53 4.32
C LEU A 262 13.46 -9.43 3.48
N THR A 263 12.30 -9.84 4.00
CA THR A 263 11.38 -10.71 3.25
C THR A 263 10.39 -9.90 2.42
N SER A 264 9.86 -8.80 2.97
CA SER A 264 8.84 -7.99 2.27
C SER A 264 9.39 -7.27 1.05
N ILE A 265 10.60 -6.70 1.15
CA ILE A 265 11.15 -5.83 0.10
C ILE A 265 11.55 -6.66 -1.12
N PRO A 266 12.54 -7.58 -1.07
CA PRO A 266 13.12 -8.17 -2.27
C PRO A 266 12.18 -9.20 -2.95
N SER A 267 11.47 -10.01 -2.16
CA SER A 267 10.63 -11.10 -2.67
C SER A 267 9.48 -10.56 -3.51
N LEU A 268 8.81 -9.52 -3.00
CA LEU A 268 7.67 -8.93 -3.68
C LEU A 268 8.11 -8.10 -4.89
N MET A 269 9.20 -7.31 -4.75
CA MET A 269 9.76 -6.53 -5.86
C MET A 269 10.18 -7.43 -7.03
N PHE A 270 10.79 -8.59 -6.78
CA PHE A 270 11.30 -9.45 -7.85
C PHE A 270 10.19 -10.21 -8.60
N ARG A 271 9.18 -10.71 -7.87
CA ARG A 271 8.10 -11.53 -8.46
C ARG A 271 7.06 -10.70 -9.20
N LEU A 272 6.78 -9.49 -8.74
CA LEU A 272 5.68 -8.65 -9.25
C LEU A 272 6.15 -7.42 -10.04
N LYS A 273 7.40 -7.42 -10.55
CA LYS A 273 7.92 -6.32 -11.42
C LYS A 273 6.99 -5.94 -12.55
N HIS A 274 6.23 -6.91 -13.04
CA HIS A 274 5.33 -6.78 -14.16
C HIS A 274 4.04 -5.98 -13.80
N ARG A 275 3.65 -5.94 -12.52
CA ARG A 275 2.41 -5.31 -12.02
C ARG A 275 2.68 -4.46 -10.77
N PRO A 276 3.24 -3.25 -10.93
CA PRO A 276 3.64 -2.42 -9.80
C PRO A 276 2.48 -1.91 -8.93
N CYS A 277 1.26 -1.80 -9.48
CA CYS A 277 0.10 -1.36 -8.69
C CYS A 277 -0.39 -2.47 -7.75
N PHE A 278 -0.50 -3.71 -8.26
CA PHE A 278 -0.81 -4.88 -7.44
C PHE A 278 0.28 -5.16 -6.40
N LEU A 279 1.54 -4.91 -6.76
CA LEU A 279 2.67 -4.96 -5.82
C LEU A 279 2.46 -4.02 -4.62
N ALA A 280 2.06 -2.77 -4.85
CA ALA A 280 1.78 -1.83 -3.77
C ALA A 280 0.66 -2.30 -2.83
N PHE A 281 -0.40 -2.90 -3.39
CA PHE A 281 -1.48 -3.50 -2.61
C PHE A 281 -1.03 -4.70 -1.77
N ALA A 282 -0.35 -5.67 -2.40
CA ALA A 282 0.16 -6.85 -1.70
C ALA A 282 1.15 -6.45 -0.60
N TYR A 283 1.94 -5.40 -0.83
CA TYR A 283 2.86 -4.84 0.15
C TYR A 283 2.09 -4.25 1.34
N LEU A 284 1.08 -3.42 1.09
CA LEU A 284 0.22 -2.85 2.13
C LEU A 284 -0.44 -3.92 2.99
N ALA A 285 -1.03 -4.94 2.35
CA ALA A 285 -1.63 -6.06 3.05
C ALA A 285 -0.59 -6.81 3.91
N PHE A 286 0.60 -7.09 3.38
CA PHE A 286 1.65 -7.76 4.15
C PHE A 286 2.13 -6.92 5.34
N THR A 287 2.32 -5.60 5.16
CA THR A 287 2.74 -4.70 6.22
C THR A 287 1.69 -4.48 7.30
N SER A 288 0.40 -4.51 6.96
CA SER A 288 -0.67 -4.41 7.96
C SER A 288 -0.78 -5.67 8.82
N ILE A 289 -0.48 -6.84 8.24
CA ILE A 289 -0.49 -8.13 8.95
C ILE A 289 0.66 -8.23 9.94
N LEU A 290 1.84 -7.77 9.53
CA LEU A 290 3.07 -7.88 10.31
C LEU A 290 3.37 -6.62 11.14
N LYS A 291 2.40 -5.72 11.26
CA LYS A 291 2.47 -4.56 12.16
C LYS A 291 2.50 -5.08 13.61
N SER A 292 3.36 -4.53 14.46
CA SER A 292 3.47 -5.00 15.85
C SER A 292 2.25 -4.62 16.70
N TYR A 293 1.55 -3.55 16.30
CA TYR A 293 0.27 -3.12 16.85
C TYR A 293 -0.73 -2.90 15.69
N PRO A 294 -1.32 -3.96 15.14
CA PRO A 294 -2.32 -3.81 14.10
C PRO A 294 -3.57 -3.13 14.67
N SER A 295 -4.12 -2.18 13.93
CA SER A 295 -5.38 -1.54 14.29
C SER A 295 -6.52 -2.07 13.42
N VAL A 296 -7.74 -2.07 13.96
CA VAL A 296 -8.95 -2.47 13.23
C VAL A 296 -9.15 -1.61 11.96
N GLY A 297 -8.70 -0.35 11.99
CA GLY A 297 -8.76 0.56 10.83
C GLY A 297 -7.79 0.19 9.70
N ASP A 298 -6.66 -0.46 10.01
CA ASP A 298 -5.73 -0.96 8.99
C ASP A 298 -6.40 -2.09 8.18
N ALA A 299 -7.21 -2.92 8.86
CA ALA A 299 -8.01 -3.96 8.22
C ALA A 299 -9.04 -3.41 7.25
N ALA A 300 -9.63 -2.29 7.59
CA ALA A 300 -10.59 -1.61 6.76
C ALA A 300 -10.01 -1.17 5.41
N LEU A 301 -8.78 -0.63 5.43
CA LEU A 301 -8.08 -0.16 4.23
C LEU A 301 -7.67 -1.30 3.32
N TYR A 302 -7.03 -2.36 3.84
CA TYR A 302 -6.63 -3.45 2.95
C TYR A 302 -7.86 -4.13 2.34
N LEU A 303 -8.91 -4.42 3.13
CA LEU A 303 -10.14 -5.07 2.65
C LEU A 303 -10.78 -4.31 1.47
N SER A 304 -10.76 -2.99 1.55
CA SER A 304 -11.27 -2.14 0.47
C SER A 304 -10.39 -2.11 -0.78
N LEU A 305 -9.08 -2.19 -0.63
CA LEU A 305 -8.15 -2.20 -1.77
C LEU A 305 -8.26 -3.50 -2.57
N TRP A 306 -8.65 -4.61 -1.94
CA TRP A 306 -8.94 -5.86 -2.66
C TRP A 306 -10.02 -5.69 -3.73
N ALA A 307 -11.05 -4.90 -3.43
CA ALA A 307 -12.13 -4.58 -4.36
C ALA A 307 -11.65 -3.86 -5.63
N LEU A 308 -10.50 -3.17 -5.57
CA LEU A 308 -9.88 -2.49 -6.70
C LEU A 308 -9.33 -3.48 -7.75
N PHE A 309 -8.92 -4.68 -7.31
CA PHE A 309 -8.28 -5.72 -8.12
C PHE A 309 -9.18 -6.95 -8.35
N VAL A 310 -10.49 -6.83 -8.12
CA VAL A 310 -11.45 -7.96 -8.29
C VAL A 310 -11.41 -8.52 -9.71
N ASN A 311 -11.33 -7.66 -10.71
CA ASN A 311 -11.27 -8.09 -12.11
C ASN A 311 -9.98 -8.89 -12.38
N GLU A 312 -8.84 -8.42 -11.89
CA GLU A 312 -7.55 -9.12 -12.02
C GLU A 312 -7.51 -10.43 -11.24
N LEU A 313 -8.16 -10.49 -10.07
CA LEU A 313 -8.21 -11.69 -9.24
C LEU A 313 -9.17 -12.74 -9.76
N THR A 314 -10.25 -12.33 -10.44
CA THR A 314 -11.21 -13.26 -11.04
C THR A 314 -10.58 -14.09 -12.17
N ASP A 315 -9.58 -13.53 -12.85
CA ASP A 315 -8.80 -14.22 -13.88
C ASP A 315 -7.82 -15.28 -13.32
N MET A 316 -7.64 -15.36 -11.99
CA MET A 316 -6.72 -16.29 -11.35
C MET A 316 -7.41 -17.62 -10.99
N GLU A 317 -6.76 -18.75 -11.29
CA GLU A 317 -7.30 -20.11 -11.07
C GLU A 317 -7.70 -20.39 -9.60
N TYR A 318 -7.04 -19.74 -8.63
CA TYR A 318 -7.26 -19.94 -7.20
C TYR A 318 -7.92 -18.74 -6.49
N SER A 319 -8.70 -17.94 -7.23
CA SER A 319 -9.35 -16.71 -6.72
C SER A 319 -10.19 -16.93 -5.47
N PHE A 320 -10.93 -18.05 -5.40
CA PHE A 320 -11.76 -18.43 -4.25
C PHE A 320 -10.92 -18.66 -2.97
N PHE A 321 -9.82 -19.39 -3.07
CA PHE A 321 -8.95 -19.64 -1.91
C PHE A 321 -8.27 -18.36 -1.41
N ILE A 322 -7.88 -17.48 -2.33
CA ILE A 322 -7.32 -16.17 -1.98
C ILE A 322 -8.38 -15.33 -1.25
N PHE A 323 -9.62 -15.30 -1.75
CA PHE A 323 -10.73 -14.59 -1.11
C PHE A 323 -11.05 -15.13 0.29
N CYS A 324 -11.18 -16.46 0.44
CA CYS A 324 -11.43 -17.08 1.73
C CYS A 324 -10.28 -16.88 2.72
N GLY A 325 -9.02 -17.00 2.28
CA GLY A 325 -7.86 -16.73 3.12
C GLY A 325 -7.82 -15.27 3.57
N TYR A 326 -8.19 -14.35 2.67
CA TYR A 326 -8.24 -12.93 2.95
C TYR A 326 -9.34 -12.54 3.95
N ILE A 327 -10.55 -13.08 3.79
CA ILE A 327 -11.64 -12.90 4.75
C ILE A 327 -11.32 -13.57 6.08
N GLY A 328 -10.83 -14.81 6.07
CA GLY A 328 -10.47 -15.56 7.27
C GLY A 328 -9.39 -14.83 8.08
N PHE A 329 -8.40 -14.26 7.39
CA PHE A 329 -7.39 -13.43 8.03
C PHE A 329 -7.98 -12.14 8.63
N SER A 330 -8.88 -11.47 7.89
CA SER A 330 -9.55 -10.25 8.38
C SER A 330 -10.44 -10.51 9.60
N LEU A 331 -11.10 -11.66 9.63
CA LEU A 331 -11.93 -12.10 10.74
C LEU A 331 -11.09 -12.48 11.96
N SER A 332 -9.90 -13.04 11.76
CA SER A 332 -8.95 -13.32 12.85
C SER A 332 -8.35 -12.06 13.48
N ALA A 333 -8.51 -10.90 12.82
CA ALA A 333 -8.09 -9.60 13.33
C ALA A 333 -9.19 -8.87 14.14
N LEU A 334 -10.40 -9.46 14.23
CA LEU A 334 -11.50 -9.02 15.10
C LEU A 334 -11.47 -9.84 16.39
#